data_AF-A0A976LLQ8-F1
#
_entry.id   AF-A0A976LLQ8-F1
#
_cell.length_a   1.000
_cell.length_b   1.000
_cell.length_c   1.000
_cell.angle_alpha   90.00
_cell.angle_beta   90.00
_cell.angle_gamma   90.00
#
_symmetry.space_group_name_H-M   'P 1'
#
loop_
_entity.id
_entity.type
_entity.pdbx_description
1 polymer ?
#
loop_
_entity_poly.entity_id
_entity_poly.type
_entity_poly.pdbx_seq_one_letter_code
_entity_poly.pdbx_strand_id
1 'polypeptide(L)'
;MGYLNMKKNPIFLMQCMQKLHYIDPEYKLFCAGDFQDPMLEQYTKHIVQALKLTDVVLFDGWQEDMNAWLKDKHYIVSYSTGESQGMGLLEAMACGLKPVVHNFPGADQIFPTEFLYNIAEEFCEHILSEQYEPQKYRRFVEENYALKNQLPKINNIFTKLEADIDAQQSGTPLYDNPLPGSSNSGIISGVLPSGFREQSDCINLSCLENF
;
A
#
# COMPACT_ATOMS: atom_id res chain seq x y z
N MET A 1 -5.60 2.37 -8.00
CA MET A 1 -6.02 3.49 -7.14
C MET A 1 -4.83 4.37 -6.81
N GLY A 2 -5.07 5.68 -6.70
CA GLY A 2 -4.06 6.67 -6.38
C GLY A 2 -3.13 6.99 -7.55
N TYR A 3 -2.02 7.65 -7.26
CA TYR A 3 -1.10 8.10 -8.29
C TYR A 3 -0.51 6.94 -9.11
N LEU A 4 -0.70 7.03 -10.43
CA LEU A 4 -0.16 6.10 -11.40
C LEU A 4 1.28 6.51 -11.73
N ASN A 5 2.24 5.68 -11.32
CA ASN A 5 3.66 5.90 -11.52
C ASN A 5 4.39 4.59 -11.85
N MET A 6 5.69 4.69 -12.17
CA MET A 6 6.49 3.53 -12.57
C MET A 6 6.58 2.44 -11.51
N LYS A 7 6.50 2.77 -10.21
CA LYS A 7 6.54 1.78 -9.12
C LYS A 7 5.28 0.91 -9.13
N LYS A 8 4.15 1.46 -9.57
CA LYS A 8 2.93 0.68 -9.76
C LYS A 8 3.07 -0.32 -10.90
N ASN A 9 4.04 -0.19 -11.80
CA ASN A 9 4.27 -1.11 -12.92
C ASN A 9 3.01 -1.36 -13.78
N PRO A 10 2.40 -0.31 -14.36
CA PRO A 10 1.16 -0.43 -15.13
C PRO A 10 1.27 -1.38 -16.32
N ILE A 11 2.47 -1.57 -16.87
CA ILE A 11 2.69 -2.44 -18.04
C ILE A 11 2.46 -3.90 -17.70
N PHE A 12 2.92 -4.34 -16.53
CA PHE A 12 2.65 -5.70 -16.08
C PHE A 12 1.15 -5.94 -15.88
N LEU A 13 0.43 -4.96 -15.32
CA LEU A 13 -1.02 -5.03 -15.22
C LEU A 13 -1.71 -5.11 -16.59
N MET A 14 -1.23 -4.35 -17.59
CA MET A 14 -1.79 -4.42 -18.94
C MET A 14 -1.61 -5.80 -19.57
N GLN A 15 -0.48 -6.47 -19.33
CA GLN A 15 -0.26 -7.85 -19.80
C GLN A 15 -1.21 -8.84 -19.10
N CYS A 16 -1.41 -8.68 -17.79
CA CYS A 16 -2.37 -9.47 -17.03
C CYS A 16 -3.80 -9.29 -17.56
N MET A 17 -4.21 -8.03 -17.78
CA MET A 17 -5.54 -7.71 -18.30
C MET A 17 -5.73 -8.20 -19.73
N GLN A 18 -4.69 -8.15 -20.58
CA GLN A 18 -4.77 -8.69 -21.93
C GLN A 18 -5.02 -10.20 -21.94
N LYS A 19 -4.35 -10.96 -21.05
CA LYS A 19 -4.59 -12.39 -20.91
C LYS A 19 -6.00 -12.67 -20.40
N LEU A 20 -6.45 -11.94 -19.37
CA LEU A 20 -7.80 -12.09 -18.84
C LEU A 20 -8.86 -11.80 -19.91
N HIS A 21 -8.72 -10.69 -20.64
CA HIS A 21 -9.65 -10.31 -21.70
C HIS A 21 -9.71 -11.34 -22.83
N TYR A 22 -8.60 -12.05 -23.11
CA TYR A 22 -8.58 -13.14 -24.08
C TYR A 22 -9.37 -14.37 -23.60
N ILE A 23 -9.39 -14.63 -22.30
CA ILE A 23 -10.11 -15.76 -21.70
C ILE A 23 -11.59 -15.42 -21.52
N ASP A 24 -11.87 -14.24 -20.97
CA ASP A 24 -13.21 -13.75 -20.70
C ASP A 24 -13.28 -12.23 -20.96
N PRO A 25 -13.98 -11.79 -22.02
CA PRO A 25 -14.05 -10.40 -22.41
C PRO A 25 -15.00 -9.55 -21.54
N GLU A 26 -15.77 -10.15 -20.62
CA GLU A 26 -16.71 -9.41 -19.77
C GLU A 26 -16.01 -8.61 -18.66
N TYR A 27 -14.79 -9.00 -18.28
CA TYR A 27 -14.01 -8.29 -17.27
C TYR A 27 -13.48 -6.96 -17.78
N LYS A 28 -13.59 -5.93 -16.94
CA LYS A 28 -13.06 -4.60 -17.18
C LYS A 28 -12.13 -4.16 -16.05
N LEU A 29 -11.11 -3.40 -16.40
CA LEU A 29 -10.18 -2.80 -15.46
C LEU A 29 -10.47 -1.31 -15.31
N PHE A 30 -10.69 -0.87 -14.07
CA PHE A 30 -10.96 0.53 -13.76
C PHE A 30 -9.81 1.11 -12.93
N CYS A 31 -9.26 2.22 -13.39
CA CYS A 31 -8.13 2.91 -12.79
C CYS A 31 -8.60 4.23 -12.18
N ALA A 32 -8.77 4.25 -10.86
CA ALA A 32 -8.92 5.48 -10.09
C ALA A 32 -7.54 6.11 -9.80
N GLY A 33 -7.38 7.38 -10.13
CA GLY A 33 -6.20 8.20 -9.89
C GLY A 33 -5.52 8.70 -11.16
N ASP A 34 -4.56 9.60 -10.97
CA ASP A 34 -3.93 10.34 -12.06
C ASP A 34 -2.48 9.91 -12.30
N PHE A 35 -2.02 10.04 -13.53
CA PHE A 35 -0.61 9.86 -13.88
C PHE A 35 0.22 11.03 -13.33
N GLN A 36 1.34 10.70 -12.68
CA GLN A 36 2.31 11.70 -12.24
C GLN A 36 3.31 12.10 -13.33
N ASP A 37 3.48 11.23 -14.33
CA ASP A 37 4.43 11.39 -15.40
C ASP A 37 3.72 11.32 -16.77
N PRO A 38 3.76 12.39 -17.58
CA PRO A 38 3.13 12.42 -18.90
C PRO A 38 3.69 11.35 -19.87
N MET A 39 4.99 11.02 -19.75
CA MET A 39 5.59 9.98 -20.59
C MET A 39 4.99 8.60 -20.26
N LEU A 40 4.84 8.28 -18.97
CA LEU A 40 4.17 7.06 -18.53
C LEU A 40 2.71 7.01 -18.97
N GLU A 41 1.98 8.12 -18.90
CA GLU A 41 0.60 8.21 -19.37
C GLU A 41 0.53 7.87 -20.87
N GLN A 42 1.34 8.56 -21.68
CA GLN A 42 1.39 8.33 -23.12
C GLN A 42 1.75 6.88 -23.44
N TYR A 43 2.75 6.32 -22.76
CA TYR A 43 3.19 4.95 -22.96
C TYR A 43 2.10 3.94 -22.55
N THR A 44 1.45 4.13 -21.41
CA THR A 44 0.36 3.27 -20.94
C THR A 44 -0.81 3.29 -21.92
N LYS A 45 -1.23 4.47 -22.36
CA LYS A 45 -2.29 4.62 -23.37
C LYS A 45 -1.93 3.96 -24.70
N HIS A 46 -0.67 4.09 -25.15
CA HIS A 46 -0.18 3.42 -26.34
C HIS A 46 -0.27 1.89 -26.22
N ILE A 47 0.15 1.32 -25.09
CA ILE A 47 0.09 -0.13 -24.84
C ILE A 47 -1.35 -0.63 -24.75
N VAL A 48 -2.25 0.11 -24.09
CA VAL A 48 -3.69 -0.21 -24.06
C VAL A 48 -4.25 -0.35 -25.49
N GLN A 49 -3.91 0.58 -26.38
CA GLN A 49 -4.33 0.52 -27.78
C GLN A 49 -3.69 -0.66 -28.52
N ALA A 50 -2.38 -0.86 -28.37
CA ALA A 50 -1.65 -1.94 -29.03
C ALA A 50 -2.17 -3.34 -28.63
N LEU A 51 -2.61 -3.49 -27.38
CA LEU A 51 -3.20 -4.73 -26.84
C LEU A 51 -4.71 -4.84 -27.08
N LYS A 52 -5.33 -3.88 -27.79
CA LYS A 52 -6.77 -3.82 -28.07
C LYS A 52 -7.64 -3.80 -26.81
N LEU A 53 -7.19 -3.08 -25.79
CA LEU A 53 -7.86 -2.96 -24.48
C LEU A 53 -8.58 -1.62 -24.28
N THR A 54 -8.75 -0.82 -25.34
CA THR A 54 -9.31 0.54 -25.24
C THR A 54 -10.68 0.60 -24.55
N ASP A 55 -11.56 -0.37 -24.80
CA ASP A 55 -12.90 -0.44 -24.21
C ASP A 55 -12.95 -1.30 -22.91
N VAL A 56 -11.79 -1.78 -22.48
CA VAL A 56 -11.59 -2.73 -21.38
C VAL A 56 -10.91 -2.05 -20.19
N VAL A 57 -9.92 -1.17 -20.46
CA VAL A 57 -9.17 -0.44 -19.44
C VAL A 57 -9.64 1.00 -19.41
N LEU A 58 -10.29 1.38 -18.32
CA LEU A 58 -10.93 2.66 -18.11
C LEU A 58 -10.15 3.48 -17.08
N PHE A 59 -9.82 4.72 -17.44
CA PHE A 59 -9.11 5.65 -16.57
C PHE A 59 -10.12 6.69 -16.07
N ASP A 60 -10.55 6.54 -14.82
CA ASP A 60 -11.61 7.37 -14.22
C ASP A 60 -11.06 8.65 -13.56
N GLY A 61 -9.73 8.80 -13.51
CA GLY A 61 -9.06 9.92 -12.86
C GLY A 61 -9.23 9.89 -11.34
N TRP A 62 -8.85 10.99 -10.68
CA TRP A 62 -8.96 11.12 -9.23
C TRP A 62 -10.41 10.98 -8.73
N GLN A 63 -10.61 10.20 -7.67
CA GLN A 63 -11.92 9.97 -7.05
C GLN A 63 -11.97 10.63 -5.67
N GLU A 64 -12.98 11.46 -5.44
CA GLU A 64 -13.22 12.09 -4.13
C GLU A 64 -13.95 11.14 -3.17
N ASP A 65 -14.91 10.35 -3.69
CA ASP A 65 -15.65 9.35 -2.93
C ASP A 65 -15.24 7.94 -3.38
N MET A 66 -14.21 7.41 -2.73
CA MET A 66 -13.68 6.08 -3.02
C MET A 66 -14.71 4.98 -2.69
N ASN A 67 -15.54 5.19 -1.66
CA ASN A 67 -16.52 4.21 -1.20
C ASN A 67 -17.63 4.03 -2.25
N ALA A 68 -18.13 5.13 -2.79
CA ALA A 68 -19.08 5.09 -3.90
C ALA A 68 -18.47 4.45 -5.16
N TRP A 69 -17.22 4.79 -5.49
CA TRP A 69 -16.53 4.26 -6.67
C TRP A 69 -16.25 2.75 -6.59
N LEU A 70 -16.05 2.23 -5.37
CA LEU A 70 -15.79 0.81 -5.11
C LEU A 70 -17.03 -0.08 -5.16
N LYS A 71 -18.22 0.50 -4.98
CA LYS A 71 -19.47 -0.23 -4.70
C LYS A 71 -19.89 -1.22 -5.79
N ASP A 72 -19.55 -0.94 -7.04
CA ASP A 72 -19.88 -1.74 -8.23
C ASP A 72 -18.69 -2.58 -8.72
N LYS A 73 -17.60 -2.66 -7.95
CA LYS A 73 -16.40 -3.43 -8.28
C LYS A 73 -16.32 -4.68 -7.42
N HIS A 74 -15.72 -5.73 -8.00
CA HIS A 74 -15.65 -7.05 -7.36
C HIS A 74 -14.25 -7.38 -6.84
N TYR A 75 -13.22 -6.92 -7.53
CA TYR A 75 -11.81 -7.24 -7.24
C TYR A 75 -11.00 -5.96 -7.07
N ILE A 76 -9.97 -6.05 -6.25
CA ILE A 76 -8.94 -5.02 -6.12
C ILE A 76 -7.58 -5.61 -6.45
N VAL A 77 -6.84 -4.93 -7.33
CA VAL A 77 -5.55 -5.41 -7.82
C VAL A 77 -4.43 -4.56 -7.26
N SER A 78 -3.44 -5.21 -6.66
CA SER A 78 -2.11 -4.62 -6.45
C SER A 78 -1.15 -5.23 -7.45
N TYR A 79 -0.50 -4.37 -8.22
CA TYR A 79 0.40 -4.74 -9.34
C TYR A 79 1.77 -4.06 -9.21
N SER A 80 2.00 -3.40 -8.07
CA SER A 80 3.20 -2.62 -7.80
C SER A 80 4.40 -3.50 -7.50
N THR A 81 5.60 -2.99 -7.80
CA THR A 81 6.86 -3.60 -7.38
C THR A 81 7.16 -3.43 -5.89
N GLY A 82 6.35 -2.67 -5.18
CA GLY A 82 6.38 -2.52 -3.72
C GLY A 82 5.32 -1.52 -3.24
N GLU A 83 4.70 -1.80 -2.10
CA GLU A 83 3.72 -0.91 -1.48
C GLU A 83 4.26 -0.34 -0.17
N SER A 84 3.90 0.91 0.16
CA SER A 84 4.24 1.50 1.47
C SER A 84 3.36 0.90 2.57
N GLN A 85 2.04 1.16 2.48
CA GLN A 85 1.03 0.62 3.40
C GLN A 85 -0.14 -0.02 2.64
N GLY A 86 -0.31 0.26 1.34
CA GLY A 86 -1.40 -0.32 0.55
C GLY A 86 -2.79 0.14 0.99
N MET A 87 -2.94 1.39 1.45
CA MET A 87 -4.21 1.88 2.03
C MET A 87 -5.43 1.68 1.14
N GLY A 88 -5.34 2.03 -0.15
CA GLY A 88 -6.45 1.80 -1.09
C GLY A 88 -6.76 0.31 -1.32
N LEU A 89 -5.77 -0.57 -1.17
CA LEU A 89 -5.99 -2.02 -1.21
C LEU A 89 -6.78 -2.48 0.04
N LEU A 90 -6.37 -2.02 1.22
CA LEU A 90 -7.05 -2.35 2.49
C LEU A 90 -8.48 -1.78 2.55
N GLU A 91 -8.70 -0.56 2.07
CA GLU A 91 -10.04 0.06 1.97
C GLU A 91 -10.97 -0.76 1.07
N ALA A 92 -10.48 -1.17 -0.10
CA ALA A 92 -11.23 -2.05 -1.00
C ALA A 92 -11.54 -3.42 -0.37
N MET A 93 -10.57 -4.02 0.33
CA MET A 93 -10.79 -5.27 1.05
C MET A 93 -11.83 -5.12 2.17
N ALA A 94 -11.85 -3.98 2.87
CA ALA A 94 -12.87 -3.67 3.88
C ALA A 94 -14.28 -3.53 3.26
N CYS A 95 -14.36 -3.02 2.04
CA CYS A 95 -15.58 -3.01 1.23
C CYS A 95 -16.01 -4.41 0.75
N GLY A 96 -15.19 -5.45 0.97
CA GLY A 96 -15.48 -6.82 0.59
C GLY A 96 -14.98 -7.22 -0.79
N LEU A 97 -14.11 -6.42 -1.43
CA LEU A 97 -13.52 -6.78 -2.72
C LEU A 97 -12.44 -7.84 -2.53
N LYS A 98 -12.41 -8.79 -3.46
CA LYS A 98 -11.39 -9.85 -3.48
C LYS A 98 -10.02 -9.26 -3.84
N PRO A 99 -9.00 -9.39 -2.98
CA PRO A 99 -7.65 -8.92 -3.30
C PRO A 99 -6.95 -9.87 -4.27
N VAL A 100 -6.27 -9.29 -5.24
CA VAL A 100 -5.34 -9.97 -6.16
C VAL A 100 -4.04 -9.17 -6.14
N VAL A 101 -3.04 -9.67 -5.42
CA VAL A 101 -1.87 -8.90 -4.99
C VAL A 101 -0.61 -9.47 -5.61
N HIS A 102 0.15 -8.63 -6.32
CA HIS A 102 1.42 -9.05 -6.87
C HIS A 102 2.37 -9.39 -5.72
N ASN A 103 3.10 -10.50 -5.86
CA ASN A 103 4.07 -10.97 -4.88
C ASN A 103 5.35 -10.12 -4.88
N PHE A 104 5.22 -8.84 -4.53
CA PHE A 104 6.34 -7.94 -4.35
C PHE A 104 7.16 -8.34 -3.09
N PRO A 105 8.42 -7.90 -2.96
CA PRO A 105 9.24 -8.23 -1.80
C PRO A 105 8.55 -7.86 -0.47
N GLY A 106 8.24 -8.86 0.35
CA GLY A 106 7.55 -8.71 1.64
C GLY A 106 6.03 -8.85 1.59
N ALA A 107 5.42 -9.08 0.42
CA ALA A 107 3.98 -9.29 0.30
C ALA A 107 3.49 -10.53 1.08
N ASP A 108 4.30 -11.59 1.11
CA ASP A 108 4.06 -12.85 1.84
C ASP A 108 4.07 -12.69 3.37
N GLN A 109 4.66 -11.62 3.89
CA GLN A 109 4.63 -11.28 5.31
C GLN A 109 3.37 -10.49 5.69
N ILE A 110 2.69 -9.92 4.69
CA ILE A 110 1.54 -9.04 4.88
C ILE A 110 0.24 -9.77 4.54
N PHE A 111 0.21 -10.48 3.41
CA PHE A 111 -1.00 -11.09 2.86
C PHE A 111 -0.91 -12.62 2.84
N PRO A 112 -2.03 -13.32 3.06
CA PRO A 112 -2.13 -14.76 2.80
C PRO A 112 -1.69 -15.10 1.38
N THR A 113 -1.00 -16.23 1.21
CA THR A 113 -0.49 -16.69 -0.10
C THR A 113 -1.57 -16.87 -1.16
N GLU A 114 -2.80 -17.19 -0.74
CA GLU A 114 -3.99 -17.27 -1.59
C GLU A 114 -4.40 -15.93 -2.26
N PHE A 115 -3.86 -14.79 -1.81
CA PHE A 115 -4.08 -13.50 -2.46
C PHE A 115 -2.94 -13.14 -3.42
N LEU A 116 -1.83 -13.89 -3.37
CA LEU A 116 -0.59 -13.52 -4.04
C LEU A 116 -0.49 -14.14 -5.43
N TYR A 117 0.00 -13.37 -6.40
CA TYR A 117 0.31 -13.84 -7.75
C TYR A 117 1.64 -13.28 -8.26
N ASN A 118 2.32 -14.03 -9.11
CA ASN A 118 3.62 -13.71 -9.70
C ASN A 118 3.50 -13.39 -11.19
N ILE A 119 2.61 -14.10 -11.91
CA ILE A 119 2.48 -14.02 -13.36
C ILE A 119 1.02 -13.82 -13.79
N ALA A 120 0.83 -13.44 -15.06
CA ALA A 120 -0.49 -13.22 -15.64
C ALA A 120 -1.40 -14.46 -15.59
N GLU A 121 -0.84 -15.68 -15.59
CA GLU A 121 -1.60 -16.93 -15.45
C GLU A 121 -2.30 -17.00 -14.09
N GLU A 122 -1.51 -16.91 -13.02
CA GLU A 122 -2.00 -16.89 -11.63
C GLU A 122 -2.99 -15.73 -11.41
N PHE A 123 -2.70 -14.54 -11.97
CA PHE A 123 -3.65 -13.42 -11.93
C PHE A 123 -5.05 -13.80 -12.49
N CYS A 124 -5.07 -14.47 -13.64
CA CYS A 124 -6.33 -14.90 -14.27
C CYS A 124 -7.00 -15.99 -13.43
N GLU A 125 -6.25 -16.96 -12.91
CA GLU A 125 -6.77 -18.02 -12.04
C GLU A 125 -7.47 -17.45 -10.80
N HIS A 126 -6.88 -16.42 -10.17
CA HIS A 126 -7.46 -15.78 -9.00
C HIS A 126 -8.78 -15.07 -9.32
N ILE A 127 -8.88 -14.43 -10.48
CA ILE A 127 -10.10 -13.71 -10.89
C ILE A 127 -11.20 -14.67 -11.32
N LEU A 128 -10.85 -15.68 -12.14
CA LEU A 128 -11.79 -16.65 -12.70
C LEU A 128 -12.23 -17.72 -11.69
N SER A 129 -11.57 -17.81 -10.54
CA SER A 129 -11.98 -18.70 -9.46
C SER A 129 -13.36 -18.34 -8.92
N GLU A 130 -14.25 -19.34 -8.83
CA GLU A 130 -15.60 -19.21 -8.27
C GLU A 130 -15.62 -18.81 -6.78
N GLN A 131 -14.48 -18.91 -6.09
CA GLN A 131 -14.38 -18.55 -4.68
C GLN A 131 -14.39 -17.03 -4.50
N TYR A 132 -15.52 -16.52 -3.99
CA TYR A 132 -15.71 -15.11 -3.65
C TYR A 132 -16.31 -14.99 -2.25
N GLU A 133 -15.51 -14.50 -1.30
CA GLU A 133 -15.85 -14.48 0.13
C GLU A 133 -15.64 -13.08 0.75
N PRO A 134 -16.55 -12.11 0.52
CA PRO A 134 -16.40 -10.73 0.98
C PRO A 134 -16.09 -10.59 2.48
N GLN A 135 -16.74 -11.42 3.31
CA GLN A 135 -16.57 -11.38 4.76
C GLN A 135 -15.16 -11.81 5.20
N LYS A 136 -14.47 -12.63 4.40
CA LYS A 136 -13.09 -13.05 4.67
C LYS A 136 -12.13 -11.88 4.46
N TYR A 137 -12.30 -11.14 3.37
CA TYR A 137 -11.46 -9.98 3.04
C TYR A 137 -11.67 -8.85 4.06
N ARG A 138 -12.93 -8.60 4.47
CA ARG A 138 -13.24 -7.63 5.52
C ARG A 138 -12.62 -8.03 6.86
N ARG A 139 -12.80 -9.29 7.30
CA ARG A 139 -12.20 -9.79 8.56
C ARG A 139 -10.69 -9.68 8.59
N PHE A 140 -10.01 -9.96 7.48
CA PHE A 140 -8.57 -9.77 7.37
C PHE A 140 -8.17 -8.32 7.72
N VAL A 141 -8.91 -7.32 7.23
CA VAL A 141 -8.63 -5.91 7.53
C VAL A 141 -8.92 -5.59 9.00
N GLU A 142 -10.07 -6.05 9.52
CA GLU A 142 -10.47 -5.81 10.91
C GLU A 142 -9.47 -6.40 11.92
N GLU A 143 -9.02 -7.63 11.71
CA GLU A 143 -8.14 -8.34 12.63
C GLU A 143 -6.72 -7.73 12.65
N ASN A 144 -6.20 -7.35 11.48
CA ASN A 144 -4.81 -6.93 11.32
C ASN A 144 -4.61 -5.40 11.42
N TYR A 145 -5.64 -4.61 11.07
CA TYR A 145 -5.50 -3.16 10.88
C TYR A 145 -6.51 -2.31 11.68
N ALA A 146 -7.38 -2.91 12.50
CA ALA A 146 -8.26 -2.12 13.36
C ALA A 146 -7.47 -1.17 14.27
N LEU A 147 -7.83 0.11 14.26
CA LEU A 147 -7.19 1.17 15.06
C LEU A 147 -7.12 0.81 16.55
N LYS A 148 -8.19 0.21 17.07
CA LYS A 148 -8.27 -0.27 18.46
C LYS A 148 -7.14 -1.24 18.83
N ASN A 149 -6.67 -2.04 17.87
CA ASN A 149 -5.58 -3.01 18.07
C ASN A 149 -4.19 -2.35 17.93
N GLN A 150 -4.08 -1.19 17.28
CA GLN A 150 -2.83 -0.46 17.10
C GLN A 150 -2.49 0.45 18.29
N LEU A 151 -3.50 1.08 18.92
CA LEU A 151 -3.30 1.99 20.05
C LEU A 151 -2.52 1.36 21.23
N PRO A 152 -2.81 0.12 21.69
CA PRO A 152 -2.03 -0.51 22.74
C PRO A 152 -0.56 -0.75 22.35
N LYS A 153 -0.30 -1.09 21.09
CA LYS A 153 1.07 -1.31 20.59
C LYS A 153 1.87 -0.01 20.59
N ILE A 154 1.25 1.07 20.12
CA ILE A 154 1.83 2.42 20.14
C ILE A 154 2.12 2.85 21.57
N ASN A 155 1.15 2.68 22.48
CA ASN A 155 1.33 3.00 23.89
C ASN A 155 2.49 2.22 24.52
N ASN A 156 2.60 0.92 24.23
CA ASN A 156 3.71 0.10 24.72
C ASN A 156 5.08 0.58 24.20
N ILE A 157 5.16 1.09 22.97
CA ILE A 157 6.39 1.68 22.43
C ILE A 157 6.73 2.96 23.19
N PHE A 158 5.75 3.85 23.41
CA PHE A 158 5.95 5.06 24.20
C PHE A 158 6.42 4.73 25.62
N THR A 159 5.77 3.80 26.32
CA THR A 159 6.17 3.40 27.67
C THR A 159 7.59 2.82 27.72
N LYS A 160 8.01 2.07 26.70
CA LYS A 160 9.40 1.57 26.60
C LYS A 160 10.39 2.72 26.39
N LEU A 161 10.08 3.65 25.50
CA LEU A 161 10.93 4.81 25.22
C LEU A 161 11.05 5.72 26.46
N GLU A 162 9.95 5.95 27.18
CA GLU A 162 9.96 6.68 28.45
C GLU A 162 10.86 6.00 29.48
N ALA A 163 10.73 4.68 29.65
CA ALA A 163 11.57 3.91 30.55
C ALA A 163 13.06 3.97 30.16
N ASP A 164 13.38 3.92 28.87
CA ASP A 164 14.76 4.03 28.38
C ASP A 164 15.33 5.44 28.60
N ILE A 165 14.53 6.50 28.42
CA ILE A 165 14.94 7.89 28.71
C ILE A 165 15.19 8.08 30.20
N ASP A 166 14.29 7.59 31.06
CA ASP A 166 14.42 7.69 32.51
C ASP A 166 15.64 6.90 33.03
N ALA A 167 15.91 5.73 32.44
CA ALA A 167 17.12 4.94 32.72
C ALA A 167 18.41 5.68 32.32
N GLN A 168 18.39 6.45 31.23
CA GLN A 168 19.52 7.26 30.80
C GLN A 168 19.72 8.52 31.67
N GLN A 169 18.65 9.10 32.21
CA GLN A 169 18.70 10.26 33.11
C GLN A 169 19.06 9.87 34.56
N SER A 170 18.70 8.66 35.00
CA SER A 170 19.06 8.13 36.32
C SER A 170 20.48 7.55 36.39
N GLY A 171 21.19 7.47 35.25
CA GLY A 171 22.63 7.24 35.19
C GLY A 171 23.40 8.49 35.64
N THR A 172 23.75 8.53 36.93
CA THR A 172 24.75 9.44 37.54
C THR A 172 25.93 9.73 36.59
N PRO A 173 26.38 10.99 36.44
CA PRO A 173 27.55 11.30 35.62
C PRO A 173 28.80 10.67 36.26
N LEU A 174 29.41 9.71 35.57
CA LEU A 174 30.69 9.13 35.94
C LEU A 174 31.85 10.02 35.47
N TYR A 175 31.91 11.30 35.86
CA TYR A 175 33.14 12.07 35.74
C TYR A 175 33.25 13.13 36.84
N ASP A 176 33.70 12.70 38.02
CA ASP A 176 34.50 13.55 38.90
C ASP A 176 35.80 12.82 39.24
N ASN A 177 36.86 13.17 38.50
CA ASN A 177 38.21 13.25 39.06
C ASN A 177 38.96 14.37 38.31
N PRO A 178 39.56 15.36 39.00
CA PRO A 178 40.23 16.46 38.33
C PRO A 178 41.67 16.12 37.87
N LEU A 179 41.97 16.54 36.63
CA LEU A 179 43.23 17.10 36.09
C LEU A 179 44.41 16.16 35.74
N PRO A 180 45.38 16.56 34.86
CA PRO A 180 45.38 17.62 33.83
C PRO A 180 45.91 17.16 32.44
N GLY A 181 45.50 17.89 31.38
CA GLY A 181 46.39 18.15 30.23
C GLY A 181 45.96 17.64 28.85
N SER A 182 46.16 18.53 27.88
CA SER A 182 46.27 18.35 26.42
C SER A 182 44.99 18.34 25.56
N SER A 183 44.71 19.52 25.01
CA SER A 183 44.33 19.81 23.61
C SER A 183 43.97 18.64 22.68
N ASN A 184 42.76 18.66 22.08
CA ASN A 184 42.60 19.20 20.72
C ASN A 184 41.14 19.29 20.25
N SER A 185 40.99 20.16 19.26
CA SER A 185 39.84 20.58 18.45
C SER A 185 39.01 19.48 17.79
N GLY A 186 37.72 19.78 17.55
CA GLY A 186 36.92 19.07 16.55
C GLY A 186 35.40 19.24 16.69
N ILE A 187 34.86 20.41 16.33
CA ILE A 187 33.41 20.60 16.12
C ILE A 187 33.07 20.05 14.73
N ILE A 188 32.11 19.12 14.63
CA ILE A 188 31.36 18.88 13.39
C ILE A 188 29.87 19.00 13.69
N SER A 189 29.29 20.11 13.22
CA SER A 189 27.85 20.34 13.11
C SER A 189 27.30 19.56 11.92
N GLY A 190 26.44 18.56 12.17
CA GLY A 190 25.64 17.89 11.16
C GLY A 190 24.23 18.50 11.11
N VAL A 191 23.94 19.23 10.04
CA VAL A 191 22.62 19.80 9.74
C VAL A 191 21.69 18.69 9.24
N LEU A 192 20.54 18.51 9.89
CA LEU A 192 19.44 17.68 9.38
C LEU A 192 18.70 18.42 8.25
N PRO A 193 18.45 17.81 7.09
CA PRO A 193 17.54 18.39 6.10
C PRO A 193 16.10 18.23 6.58
N SER A 194 15.44 19.35 6.84
CA SER A 194 13.99 19.46 7.01
C SER A 194 13.29 19.23 5.66
N GLY A 195 12.42 18.22 5.57
CA GLY A 195 11.58 18.03 4.39
C GLY A 195 10.95 16.66 4.24
N PHE A 196 10.25 16.16 5.25
CA PHE A 196 9.28 15.08 5.07
C PHE A 196 7.91 15.60 5.53
N ARG A 197 7.01 15.80 4.55
CA ARG A 197 5.58 15.94 4.84
C ARG A 197 5.07 14.53 5.10
N GLU A 198 4.86 14.19 6.37
CA GLU A 198 4.07 13.01 6.73
C GLU A 198 2.61 13.28 6.36
N GLN A 199 2.08 12.50 5.43
CA GLN A 199 0.64 12.38 5.22
C GLN A 199 0.14 11.31 6.19
N SER A 200 -0.60 11.75 7.19
CA SER A 200 -1.31 10.90 8.15
C SER A 200 -2.67 10.55 7.55
N ASP A 201 -2.70 9.57 6.66
CA ASP A 201 -3.96 9.06 6.12
C ASP A 201 -4.43 7.90 7.02
N CYS A 202 -5.31 8.21 7.96
CA CYS A 202 -6.01 7.20 8.75
C CYS A 202 -6.95 6.41 7.83
N ILE A 203 -7.07 5.09 8.04
CA ILE A 203 -8.05 4.25 7.35
C ILE A 203 -9.43 4.88 7.54
N ASN A 204 -10.11 5.25 6.44
CA ASN A 204 -11.50 5.68 6.51
C ASN A 204 -12.39 4.44 6.71
N LEU A 205 -12.56 4.04 7.98
CA LEU A 205 -13.36 2.88 8.38
C LEU A 205 -14.88 3.10 8.23
N SER A 206 -15.34 4.19 7.60
CA SER A 206 -16.77 4.41 7.32
C SER A 206 -17.39 3.30 6.46
N CYS A 207 -16.57 2.53 5.73
CA CYS A 207 -16.98 1.31 5.02
C CYS A 207 -17.26 0.09 5.91
N LEU A 208 -16.79 0.09 7.15
CA LEU A 208 -17.11 -0.96 8.13
C LEU A 208 -18.44 -0.67 8.86
N GLU A 209 -18.88 0.58 8.89
CA GLU A 209 -20.05 1.02 9.65
C GLU A 209 -21.36 0.98 8.86
N ASN A 210 -21.32 0.79 7.54
CA ASN A 210 -22.50 0.63 6.71
C ASN A 210 -22.38 -0.65 5.88
N PHE A 211 -23.15 -1.68 6.25
CA PHE A 211 -23.59 -2.90 5.54
C PHE A 211 -23.54 -4.13 6.47
#